data_AF-A0A5C7A216-F1
#
_entry.id   AF-A0A5C7A216-F1
#
_cell.length_a   1.000
_cell.length_b   1.000
_cell.length_c   1.000
_cell.angle_alpha   90.00
_cell.angle_beta   90.00
_cell.angle_gamma   90.00
#
_symmetry.space_group_name_H-M   'P 1'
#
loop_
_entity.id
_entity.type
_entity.pdbx_description
1 polymer ?
#
loop_
_entity_poly.entity_id
_entity_poly.type
_entity_poly.pdbx_seq_one_letter_code
_entity_poly.pdbx_strand_id
1 'polypeptide(L)'
;MTFVLFVTASSPQNASSVGSAFAPFGHRMPAASSSLDPDLEGLAEQFALKAEAAPDDALREWSESTTSLRPELQAAAARIANQRLTWRARALLSTRPNGAALLMQWSAEVAQRPRLMRLQGTPPRSSYAYCASLVLQRGSRAAAAGLREGRLTIVGLRRDTSTLDNKGRGVYDDDIVVLNGAAGLHSVRVFPACTEPGAQYSQRAKPVASGGRVDPRYAGVTFKKIEGADVNGDGILDAGRLRAGTYLFAEKDGGYMDARAFQSLSAQVAERDTNGDGRFNASDPNRIDLKGAGTSMYIHRGGIQANRNTWSAGCQTVPDNRYGAFLASLGRIKTFHYVLIDGD
;
A
#
# COMPACT_ATOMS: atom_id res chain seq x y z
N MET A 1 57.13 25.22 37.98
CA MET A 1 57.00 26.38 38.88
C MET A 1 55.67 26.26 39.60
N THR A 2 55.79 26.20 40.92
CA THR A 2 54.78 26.08 41.98
C THR A 2 53.80 27.27 42.02
N PHE A 3 52.56 27.05 42.46
CA PHE A 3 51.72 27.85 43.42
C PHE A 3 50.27 27.28 43.36
N VAL A 4 49.82 26.44 44.31
CA VAL A 4 49.20 26.74 45.63
C VAL A 4 47.92 27.58 45.49
N LEU A 5 46.72 26.95 45.51
CA LEU A 5 45.81 26.64 46.65
C LEU A 5 45.07 27.87 47.21
N PHE A 6 43.73 27.87 47.13
CA PHE A 6 42.87 28.27 48.24
C PHE A 6 41.56 27.49 48.22
N VAL A 7 41.34 26.81 49.35
CA VAL A 7 40.11 26.18 49.80
C VAL A 7 39.32 27.23 50.57
N THR A 8 38.00 27.30 50.39
CA THR A 8 37.09 27.63 51.48
C THR A 8 35.91 26.66 51.47
N ALA A 9 35.71 26.04 52.63
CA ALA A 9 34.65 25.11 52.93
C ALA A 9 33.50 25.84 53.63
N SER A 10 32.27 25.48 53.29
CA SER A 10 31.12 25.56 54.21
C SER A 10 30.07 24.51 53.84
N SER A 11 29.98 23.46 54.66
CA SER A 11 28.75 22.69 54.92
C SER A 11 28.28 23.09 56.35
N PRO A 12 27.11 22.67 56.91
CA PRO A 12 26.20 21.59 56.50
C PRO A 12 24.68 21.83 56.76
N GLN A 13 23.88 20.77 56.54
CA GLN A 13 22.53 20.47 57.09
C GLN A 13 21.35 21.20 56.42
N ASN A 14 20.30 20.53 55.91
CA ASN A 14 19.42 19.67 56.67
C ASN A 14 18.52 18.79 55.79
N ALA A 15 18.03 17.73 56.43
CA ALA A 15 17.39 16.56 55.88
C ALA A 15 15.86 16.69 55.70
N SER A 16 15.29 15.58 55.18
CA SER A 16 13.89 15.13 55.21
C SER A 16 12.97 15.66 54.09
N SER A 17 12.03 14.91 53.51
CA SER A 17 11.72 13.48 53.45
C SER A 17 10.42 13.34 52.62
N VAL A 18 10.23 12.20 51.95
CA VAL A 18 8.94 11.60 51.51
C VAL A 18 8.18 12.29 50.37
N GLY A 19 7.89 11.51 49.31
CA GLY A 19 6.89 11.87 48.31
C GLY A 19 6.89 11.02 47.05
N SER A 20 6.90 9.70 47.19
CA SER A 20 6.58 8.77 46.09
C SER A 20 5.13 9.01 45.65
N ALA A 21 4.93 9.48 44.42
CA ALA A 21 3.63 9.45 43.75
C ALA A 21 3.78 8.72 42.41
N PHE A 22 3.47 7.43 42.44
CA PHE A 22 3.00 6.66 41.29
C PHE A 22 1.85 7.42 40.63
N ALA A 23 2.03 7.86 39.39
CA ALA A 23 0.91 8.28 38.55
C ALA A 23 0.21 7.01 38.03
N PRO A 24 -1.11 6.85 38.23
CA PRO A 24 -1.82 5.67 37.78
C PRO A 24 -1.97 5.69 36.26
N PHE A 25 -1.98 4.50 35.67
CA PHE A 25 -2.41 4.25 34.30
C PHE A 25 -3.80 4.89 34.08
N GLY A 26 -3.82 6.06 33.45
CA GLY A 26 -5.05 6.64 32.93
C GLY A 26 -5.55 5.78 31.79
N HIS A 27 -6.64 5.04 32.00
CA HIS A 27 -7.48 4.56 30.93
C HIS A 27 -7.91 5.77 30.09
N ARG A 28 -7.28 5.92 28.92
CA ARG A 28 -7.71 6.85 27.90
C ARG A 28 -9.03 6.29 27.37
N MET A 29 -10.15 6.82 27.86
CA MET A 29 -11.46 6.60 27.23
C MET A 29 -11.33 6.96 25.74
N PRO A 30 -11.74 6.08 24.81
CA PRO A 30 -11.68 6.41 23.40
C PRO A 30 -12.58 7.62 23.17
N ALA A 31 -12.01 8.67 22.55
CA ALA A 31 -12.78 9.80 22.07
C ALA A 31 -13.94 9.27 21.23
N ALA A 32 -15.16 9.76 21.47
CA ALA A 32 -16.36 9.33 20.77
C ALA A 32 -16.11 9.32 19.26
N SER A 33 -16.01 8.14 18.66
CA SER A 33 -15.76 7.99 17.24
C SER A 33 -17.03 8.41 16.50
N SER A 34 -16.94 9.48 15.70
CA SER A 34 -18.01 9.78 14.75
C SER A 34 -18.09 8.65 13.72
N SER A 35 -19.29 8.39 13.17
CA SER A 35 -19.45 7.44 12.05
C SER A 35 -18.61 7.80 10.82
N LEU A 36 -18.14 9.06 10.74
CA LEU A 36 -17.31 9.58 9.66
C LEU A 36 -15.82 9.21 9.80
N ASP A 37 -15.31 9.04 11.03
CA ASP A 37 -13.92 8.60 11.29
C ASP A 37 -13.88 7.55 12.41
N PRO A 38 -14.28 6.30 12.11
CA PRO A 38 -14.34 5.24 13.09
C PRO A 38 -12.96 4.85 13.63
N ASP A 39 -12.90 4.53 14.92
CA ASP A 39 -11.71 3.96 15.55
C ASP A 39 -11.61 2.46 15.26
N LEU A 40 -11.13 2.11 14.06
CA LEU A 40 -11.02 0.70 13.65
C LEU A 40 -10.07 -0.12 14.53
N GLU A 41 -9.00 0.51 15.04
CA GLU A 41 -8.03 -0.15 15.90
C GLU A 41 -8.59 -0.42 17.29
N GLY A 42 -9.26 0.57 17.88
CA GLY A 42 -9.95 0.43 19.16
C GLY A 42 -11.08 -0.60 19.10
N LEU A 43 -11.87 -0.59 18.03
CA LEU A 43 -12.91 -1.58 17.78
C LEU A 43 -12.34 -3.01 17.72
N ALA A 44 -11.27 -3.19 16.94
CA ALA A 44 -10.59 -4.48 16.80
C ALA A 44 -9.94 -4.97 18.10
N GLU A 45 -9.39 -4.05 18.90
CA GLU A 45 -8.81 -4.36 20.20
C GLU A 45 -9.86 -4.83 21.20
N GLN A 46 -10.99 -4.11 21.30
CA GLN A 46 -12.09 -4.49 22.18
C GLN A 46 -12.65 -5.85 21.83
N PHE A 47 -12.83 -6.14 20.53
CA PHE A 47 -13.27 -7.46 20.09
C PHE A 47 -12.27 -8.55 20.49
N ALA A 48 -10.98 -8.36 20.22
CA ALA A 48 -9.97 -9.35 20.52
C ALA A 48 -9.84 -9.65 22.02
N LEU A 49 -9.94 -8.62 22.87
CA LEU A 49 -9.94 -8.78 24.33
C LEU A 49 -11.18 -9.54 24.83
N LYS A 50 -12.37 -9.21 24.32
CA LYS A 50 -13.62 -9.86 24.74
C LYS A 50 -13.78 -11.28 24.18
N ALA A 51 -13.20 -11.59 23.03
CA ALA A 51 -13.35 -12.89 22.39
C ALA A 51 -12.85 -14.07 23.24
N GLU A 52 -11.91 -13.86 24.16
CA GLU A 52 -11.47 -14.89 25.10
C GLU A 52 -12.31 -14.94 26.39
N ALA A 53 -12.76 -13.78 26.89
CA ALA A 53 -13.48 -13.68 28.16
C ALA A 53 -15.00 -13.89 28.04
N ALA A 54 -15.61 -13.35 26.99
CA ALA A 54 -17.05 -13.34 26.74
C ALA A 54 -17.33 -13.37 25.21
N PRO A 55 -17.04 -14.49 24.53
CA PRO A 55 -17.12 -14.61 23.06
C PRO A 55 -18.51 -14.30 22.46
N ASP A 56 -19.60 -14.63 23.15
CA ASP A 56 -20.96 -14.36 22.65
C ASP A 56 -21.28 -12.85 22.69
N ASP A 57 -20.86 -12.15 23.76
CA ASP A 57 -20.95 -10.69 23.84
C ASP A 57 -20.03 -10.02 22.82
N ALA A 58 -18.81 -10.54 22.64
CA ALA A 58 -17.86 -10.04 21.64
C ALA A 58 -18.46 -10.09 20.22
N LEU A 59 -19.12 -11.19 19.86
CA LEU A 59 -19.77 -11.35 18.56
C LEU A 59 -20.95 -10.39 18.37
N ARG A 60 -21.80 -10.22 19.40
CA ARG A 60 -22.93 -9.26 19.36
C ARG A 60 -22.42 -7.83 19.16
N GLU A 61 -21.49 -7.39 19.99
CA GLU A 61 -20.93 -6.04 19.94
C GLU A 61 -20.17 -5.77 18.64
N TRP A 62 -19.45 -6.77 18.12
CA TRP A 62 -18.79 -6.68 16.81
C TRP A 62 -19.79 -6.41 15.70
N SER A 63 -20.89 -7.18 15.67
CA SER A 63 -21.94 -7.02 14.68
C SER A 63 -22.57 -5.64 14.76
N GLU A 64 -22.95 -5.20 15.96
CA GLU A 64 -23.56 -3.87 16.19
C GLU A 64 -22.62 -2.74 15.76
N SER A 65 -21.35 -2.81 16.15
CA SER A 65 -20.36 -1.76 15.88
C SER A 65 -19.91 -1.71 14.43
N THR A 66 -19.93 -2.83 13.71
CA THR A 66 -19.49 -2.89 12.31
C THR A 66 -20.60 -2.71 11.28
N THR A 67 -21.87 -2.92 11.65
CA THR A 67 -23.01 -2.83 10.71
C THR A 67 -23.16 -1.45 10.06
N SER A 68 -22.76 -0.37 10.76
CA SER A 68 -22.81 1.00 10.23
C SER A 68 -21.59 1.40 9.40
N LEU A 69 -20.55 0.56 9.38
CA LEU A 69 -19.32 0.85 8.64
C LEU A 69 -19.52 0.58 7.15
N ARG A 70 -18.81 1.35 6.33
CA ARG A 70 -18.64 1.01 4.92
C ARG A 70 -17.98 -0.38 4.79
N PRO A 71 -18.31 -1.18 3.76
CA PRO A 71 -17.75 -2.52 3.59
C PRO A 71 -16.22 -2.56 3.62
N GLU A 72 -15.54 -1.56 3.04
CA GLU A 72 -14.08 -1.51 2.99
C GLU A 72 -13.46 -1.27 4.38
N LEU A 73 -14.14 -0.50 5.23
CA LEU A 73 -13.74 -0.23 6.62
C LEU A 73 -14.08 -1.40 7.55
N GLN A 74 -15.21 -2.08 7.32
CA GLN A 74 -15.56 -3.33 8.01
C GLN A 74 -14.49 -4.40 7.73
N ALA A 75 -14.09 -4.59 6.47
CA ALA A 75 -13.03 -5.51 6.09
C ALA A 75 -11.67 -5.10 6.71
N ALA A 76 -11.38 -3.79 6.82
CA ALA A 76 -10.18 -3.31 7.50
C ALA A 76 -10.21 -3.63 9.00
N ALA A 77 -11.32 -3.35 9.70
CA ALA A 77 -11.49 -3.71 11.10
C ALA A 77 -11.33 -5.23 11.29
N ALA A 78 -11.96 -6.04 10.45
CA ALA A 78 -11.85 -7.50 10.47
C ALA A 78 -10.39 -7.97 10.34
N ARG A 79 -9.63 -7.41 9.40
CA ARG A 79 -8.19 -7.70 9.26
C ARG A 79 -7.41 -7.38 10.52
N ILE A 80 -7.67 -6.22 11.15
CA ILE A 80 -6.98 -5.80 12.37
C ILE A 80 -7.36 -6.72 13.54
N ALA A 81 -8.66 -7.02 13.72
CA ALA A 81 -9.17 -7.88 14.77
C ALA A 81 -8.62 -9.30 14.65
N ASN A 82 -8.66 -9.88 13.45
CA ASN A 82 -8.13 -11.21 13.18
C ASN A 82 -6.64 -11.31 13.55
N GLN A 83 -5.83 -10.29 13.30
CA GLN A 83 -4.40 -10.29 13.68
C GLN A 83 -4.17 -10.23 15.20
N ARG A 84 -5.13 -9.71 15.96
CA ARG A 84 -5.04 -9.56 17.43
C ARG A 84 -5.59 -10.76 18.20
N LEU A 85 -6.39 -11.62 17.55
CA LEU A 85 -6.94 -12.81 18.20
C LEU A 85 -5.85 -13.79 18.64
N THR A 86 -5.88 -14.17 19.92
CA THR A 86 -5.09 -15.27 20.47
C THR A 86 -5.60 -16.61 19.90
N TRP A 87 -4.78 -17.66 19.99
CA TRP A 87 -5.22 -19.01 19.62
C TRP A 87 -6.41 -19.48 20.48
N ARG A 88 -6.47 -19.07 21.76
CA ARG A 88 -7.58 -19.40 22.67
C ARG A 88 -8.88 -18.71 22.25
N ALA A 89 -8.82 -17.41 21.97
CA ALA A 89 -9.96 -16.65 21.46
C ALA A 89 -10.49 -17.28 20.15
N ARG A 90 -9.60 -17.66 19.23
CA ARG A 90 -10.00 -18.37 18.00
C ARG A 90 -10.70 -19.71 18.29
N ALA A 91 -10.15 -20.52 19.19
CA ALA A 91 -10.74 -21.79 19.56
C ALA A 91 -12.15 -21.59 20.15
N LEU A 92 -12.32 -20.63 21.07
CA LEU A 92 -13.62 -20.31 21.67
C LEU A 92 -14.63 -19.77 20.64
N LEU A 93 -14.20 -18.90 19.72
CA LEU A 93 -15.07 -18.43 18.63
C LEU A 93 -15.49 -19.58 17.70
N SER A 94 -14.60 -20.53 17.41
CA SER A 94 -14.88 -21.65 16.51
C SER A 94 -15.91 -22.66 17.04
N THR A 95 -16.13 -22.73 18.35
CA THR A 95 -17.17 -23.60 18.93
C THR A 95 -18.57 -23.00 18.85
N ARG A 96 -18.70 -21.77 18.35
CA ARG A 96 -19.97 -21.04 18.22
C ARG A 96 -20.34 -20.92 16.75
N PRO A 97 -21.59 -21.19 16.33
CA PRO A 97 -21.98 -21.08 14.92
C PRO A 97 -21.64 -19.71 14.30
N ASN A 98 -21.98 -18.61 14.99
CA ASN A 98 -21.70 -17.25 14.51
C ASN A 98 -20.20 -16.92 14.51
N GLY A 99 -19.44 -17.42 15.48
CA GLY A 99 -17.99 -17.22 15.53
C GLY A 99 -17.24 -18.01 14.45
N ALA A 100 -17.65 -19.26 14.22
CA ALA A 100 -17.13 -20.08 13.13
C ALA A 100 -17.41 -19.44 11.77
N ALA A 101 -18.64 -18.97 11.53
CA ALA A 101 -19.02 -18.27 10.31
C ALA A 101 -18.19 -16.99 10.09
N LEU A 102 -18.00 -16.18 11.15
CA LEU A 102 -17.19 -14.97 11.09
C LEU A 102 -15.72 -15.27 10.73
N LEU A 103 -15.12 -16.27 11.38
CA LEU A 103 -13.74 -16.67 11.09
C LEU A 103 -13.58 -17.22 9.67
N MET A 104 -14.56 -17.99 9.19
CA MET A 104 -14.59 -18.47 7.80
C MET A 104 -14.69 -17.32 6.80
N GLN A 105 -15.57 -16.34 7.06
CA GLN A 105 -15.69 -15.14 6.24
C GLN A 105 -14.34 -14.39 6.16
N TRP A 106 -13.71 -14.13 7.31
CA TRP A 106 -12.41 -13.44 7.34
C TRP A 106 -11.32 -14.22 6.61
N SER A 107 -11.34 -15.55 6.69
CA SER A 107 -10.41 -16.39 5.94
C SER A 107 -10.65 -16.32 4.43
N ALA A 108 -11.91 -16.28 3.99
CA ALA A 108 -12.26 -16.13 2.58
C ALA A 108 -11.82 -14.77 2.02
N GLU A 109 -11.99 -13.69 2.79
CA GLU A 109 -11.56 -12.33 2.42
C GLU A 109 -10.04 -12.22 2.24
N VAL A 110 -9.24 -13.01 2.97
CA VAL A 110 -7.78 -13.08 2.77
C VAL A 110 -7.44 -13.62 1.38
N ALA A 111 -8.18 -14.61 0.89
CA ALA A 111 -7.92 -15.27 -0.39
C ALA A 111 -8.36 -14.44 -1.61
N GLN A 112 -9.31 -13.52 -1.44
CA GLN A 112 -9.85 -12.69 -2.51
C GLN A 112 -9.02 -11.43 -2.74
N ARG A 113 -9.21 -10.74 -3.87
CA ARG A 113 -8.68 -9.38 -4.04
C ARG A 113 -9.52 -8.41 -3.18
N PRO A 114 -8.89 -7.48 -2.43
CA PRO A 114 -9.63 -6.56 -1.58
C PRO A 114 -10.34 -5.51 -2.42
N ARG A 115 -11.57 -5.17 -2.02
CA ARG A 115 -12.23 -3.99 -2.54
C ARG A 115 -11.50 -2.72 -2.14
N LEU A 116 -11.03 -1.98 -3.15
CA LEU A 116 -10.21 -0.79 -2.94
C LEU A 116 -11.04 0.43 -2.61
N MET A 117 -10.92 0.90 -1.37
CA MET A 117 -11.53 2.15 -0.92
C MET A 117 -10.95 3.33 -1.72
N ARG A 118 -11.81 4.24 -2.17
CA ARG A 118 -11.37 5.56 -2.67
C ARG A 118 -10.93 6.39 -1.46
N LEU A 119 -9.63 6.63 -1.35
CA LEU A 119 -9.05 7.30 -0.17
C LEU A 119 -9.17 8.82 -0.20
N GLN A 120 -9.43 9.43 -1.38
CA GLN A 120 -9.64 10.87 -1.48
C GLN A 120 -10.85 11.29 -0.63
N GLY A 121 -10.65 12.26 0.26
CA GLY A 121 -11.68 12.74 1.18
C GLY A 121 -11.97 11.82 2.37
N THR A 122 -11.33 10.65 2.46
CA THR A 122 -11.44 9.80 3.65
C THR A 122 -10.56 10.37 4.78
N PRO A 123 -11.02 10.39 6.04
CA PRO A 123 -10.22 10.88 7.16
C PRO A 123 -8.85 10.17 7.27
N PRO A 124 -7.80 10.87 7.74
CA PRO A 124 -6.45 10.30 7.83
C PRO A 124 -6.36 9.04 8.69
N ARG A 125 -7.05 8.99 9.84
CA ARG A 125 -7.02 7.82 10.73
C ARG A 125 -7.59 6.58 10.04
N SER A 126 -8.78 6.70 9.48
CA SER A 126 -9.43 5.63 8.70
C SER A 126 -8.58 5.20 7.49
N SER A 127 -8.00 6.16 6.75
CA SER A 127 -7.13 5.87 5.60
C SER A 127 -5.86 5.14 6.02
N TYR A 128 -5.24 5.55 7.13
CA TYR A 128 -4.06 4.88 7.69
C TYR A 128 -4.39 3.46 8.13
N ALA A 129 -5.43 3.27 8.96
CA ALA A 129 -5.84 1.96 9.46
C ALA A 129 -6.20 1.01 8.30
N TYR A 130 -6.93 1.50 7.28
CA TYR A 130 -7.24 0.74 6.08
C TYR A 130 -5.97 0.26 5.36
N CYS A 131 -5.05 1.17 5.02
CA CYS A 131 -3.84 0.83 4.28
C CYS A 131 -2.87 -0.02 5.11
N ALA A 132 -2.72 0.26 6.41
CA ALA A 132 -1.91 -0.52 7.32
C ALA A 132 -2.43 -1.96 7.43
N SER A 133 -3.76 -2.14 7.55
CA SER A 133 -4.37 -3.47 7.60
C SER A 133 -4.05 -4.30 6.34
N LEU A 134 -3.96 -3.66 5.18
CA LEU A 134 -3.60 -4.29 3.91
C LEU A 134 -2.11 -4.68 3.88
N VAL A 135 -1.20 -3.81 4.32
CA VAL A 135 0.24 -4.13 4.43
C VAL A 135 0.45 -5.31 5.38
N LEU A 136 -0.22 -5.31 6.53
CA LEU A 136 -0.05 -6.37 7.52
C LEU A 136 -0.62 -7.71 7.04
N GLN A 137 -1.64 -7.71 6.17
CA GLN A 137 -2.23 -8.93 5.61
C GLN A 137 -1.48 -9.44 4.37
N ARG A 138 -1.05 -8.54 3.47
CA ARG A 138 -0.59 -8.88 2.11
C ARG A 138 0.87 -8.53 1.84
N GLY A 139 1.47 -7.70 2.68
CA GLY A 139 2.90 -7.41 2.63
C GLY A 139 3.73 -8.62 3.05
N SER A 140 5.00 -8.62 2.65
CA SER A 140 5.98 -9.57 3.21
C SER A 140 6.11 -9.38 4.72
N ARG A 141 6.61 -10.41 5.41
CA ARG A 141 6.92 -10.32 6.85
C ARG A 141 7.82 -9.13 7.18
N ALA A 142 8.79 -8.81 6.33
CA ALA A 142 9.69 -7.67 6.51
C ALA A 142 8.97 -6.32 6.37
N ALA A 143 8.06 -6.17 5.41
CA ALA A 143 7.26 -4.96 5.27
C ALA A 143 6.29 -4.78 6.45
N ALA A 144 5.65 -5.86 6.90
CA ALA A 144 4.77 -5.82 8.06
C ALA A 144 5.54 -5.48 9.35
N ALA A 145 6.74 -6.05 9.56
CA ALA A 145 7.60 -5.72 10.69
C ALA A 145 8.06 -4.25 10.63
N GLY A 146 8.51 -3.79 9.46
CA GLY A 146 8.93 -2.41 9.27
C GLY A 146 7.82 -1.41 9.55
N LEU A 147 6.59 -1.68 9.10
CA LEU A 147 5.45 -0.83 9.43
C LEU A 147 5.19 -0.76 10.95
N ARG A 148 5.26 -1.89 11.66
CA ARG A 148 5.08 -1.94 13.12
C ARG A 148 6.18 -1.20 13.89
N GLU A 149 7.41 -1.22 13.36
CA GLU A 149 8.55 -0.46 13.89
C GLU A 149 8.49 1.04 13.54
N GLY A 150 7.46 1.47 12.82
CA GLY A 150 7.27 2.85 12.42
C GLY A 150 8.08 3.28 11.19
N ARG A 151 8.67 2.32 10.45
CA ARG A 151 9.38 2.62 9.20
C ARG A 151 8.38 3.01 8.11
N LEU A 152 8.83 3.90 7.23
CA LEU A 152 8.06 4.33 6.07
C LEU A 152 7.81 3.13 5.14
N THR A 153 6.55 2.96 4.74
CA THR A 153 6.12 1.96 3.77
C THR A 153 5.27 2.64 2.71
N ILE A 154 5.51 2.31 1.44
CA ILE A 154 4.66 2.77 0.34
C ILE A 154 3.70 1.64 -0.05
N VAL A 155 2.45 1.99 -0.29
CA VAL A 155 1.41 1.06 -0.75
C VAL A 155 0.92 1.52 -2.11
N GLY A 156 0.89 0.62 -3.09
CA GLY A 156 0.21 0.83 -4.37
C GLY A 156 -1.13 0.11 -4.34
N LEU A 157 -2.23 0.85 -4.52
CA LEU A 157 -3.57 0.31 -4.63
C LEU A 157 -3.99 0.37 -6.11
N ARG A 158 -3.80 -0.76 -6.81
CA ARG A 158 -4.00 -0.89 -8.25
C ARG A 158 -5.42 -1.30 -8.58
N ARG A 159 -6.04 -0.58 -9.52
CA ARG A 159 -7.33 -0.91 -10.13
C ARG A 159 -7.07 -1.42 -11.54
N ASP A 160 -7.71 -2.53 -11.91
CA ASP A 160 -7.51 -3.14 -13.22
C ASP A 160 -8.10 -2.25 -14.34
N THR A 161 -7.23 -1.56 -15.04
CA THR A 161 -7.57 -0.61 -16.12
C THR A 161 -6.91 -1.02 -17.42
N SER A 162 -7.58 -0.79 -18.56
CA SER A 162 -7.05 -1.29 -19.83
C SER A 162 -5.85 -0.46 -20.27
N THR A 163 -4.85 -1.11 -20.85
CA THR A 163 -3.72 -0.41 -21.49
C THR A 163 -4.18 0.48 -22.64
N LEU A 164 -5.34 0.18 -23.25
CA LEU A 164 -5.95 0.93 -24.35
C LEU A 164 -6.69 2.20 -23.89
N ASP A 165 -6.97 2.31 -22.58
CA ASP A 165 -7.73 3.44 -22.05
C ASP A 165 -7.04 4.77 -22.34
N ASN A 166 -7.87 5.81 -22.52
CA ASN A 166 -7.40 7.16 -22.81
C ASN A 166 -6.41 7.21 -24.02
N LYS A 167 -6.75 6.46 -25.07
CA LYS A 167 -5.99 6.36 -26.33
C LYS A 167 -4.57 5.79 -26.12
N GLY A 168 -4.44 4.87 -25.17
CA GLY A 168 -3.17 4.22 -24.84
C GLY A 168 -2.20 5.06 -24.01
N ARG A 169 -2.67 6.16 -23.41
CA ARG A 169 -1.82 7.06 -22.59
C ARG A 169 -1.80 6.69 -21.09
N GLY A 170 -2.56 5.67 -20.70
CA GLY A 170 -2.78 5.27 -19.32
C GLY A 170 -3.73 6.21 -18.57
N VAL A 171 -4.06 5.85 -17.33
CA VAL A 171 -5.00 6.56 -16.45
C VAL A 171 -4.42 6.67 -15.05
N TYR A 172 -4.68 7.80 -14.37
CA TYR A 172 -4.28 8.01 -12.98
C TYR A 172 -5.44 7.69 -12.02
N ASP A 173 -5.85 6.44 -11.97
CA ASP A 173 -6.98 5.93 -11.20
C ASP A 173 -6.57 5.02 -10.03
N ASP A 174 -5.28 4.72 -9.92
CA ASP A 174 -4.66 4.06 -8.78
C ASP A 174 -4.33 5.06 -7.67
N ASP A 175 -4.04 4.54 -6.48
CA ASP A 175 -3.51 5.33 -5.37
C ASP A 175 -2.11 4.83 -4.99
N ILE A 176 -1.12 5.72 -4.92
CA ILE A 176 0.13 5.48 -4.19
C ILE A 176 0.03 6.19 -2.83
N VAL A 177 0.20 5.41 -1.78
CA VAL A 177 0.03 5.83 -0.39
C VAL A 177 1.35 5.74 0.34
N VAL A 178 1.78 6.83 0.97
CA VAL A 178 2.92 6.85 1.86
C VAL A 178 2.41 6.71 3.29
N LEU A 179 2.79 5.61 3.95
CA LEU A 179 2.50 5.33 5.35
C LEU A 179 3.75 5.55 6.18
N ASN A 180 3.62 6.32 7.26
CA ASN A 180 4.67 6.49 8.24
C ASN A 180 4.13 6.19 9.64
N GLY A 181 4.67 5.17 10.29
CA GLY A 181 4.28 4.77 11.66
C GLY A 181 5.14 5.37 12.76
N ALA A 182 6.06 6.29 12.47
CA ALA A 182 6.98 6.84 13.46
C ALA A 182 6.26 7.58 14.60
N ALA A 183 6.72 7.32 15.83
CA ALA A 183 6.39 8.04 17.06
C ALA A 183 4.88 8.20 17.39
N GLY A 184 4.04 7.24 16.97
CA GLY A 184 2.60 7.25 17.26
C GLY A 184 1.80 8.33 16.50
N LEU A 185 2.45 9.07 15.60
CA LEU A 185 1.83 10.11 14.79
C LEU A 185 1.16 9.57 13.51
N HIS A 186 1.19 8.25 13.29
CA HIS A 186 0.53 7.48 12.21
C HIS A 186 0.04 8.35 11.05
N SER A 187 0.93 8.72 10.14
CA SER A 187 0.60 9.62 9.04
C SER A 187 0.41 8.87 7.74
N VAL A 188 -0.54 9.36 6.94
CA VAL A 188 -0.90 8.84 5.64
C VAL A 188 -0.94 9.98 4.63
N ARG A 189 -0.32 9.78 3.47
CA ARG A 189 -0.41 10.71 2.34
C ARG A 189 -0.76 9.92 1.09
N VAL A 190 -1.84 10.33 0.43
CA VAL A 190 -2.39 9.66 -0.74
C VAL A 190 -2.13 10.50 -1.98
N PHE A 191 -1.65 9.85 -3.03
CA PHE A 191 -1.39 10.47 -4.32
C PHE A 191 -2.07 9.65 -5.43
N PRO A 192 -2.71 10.30 -6.42
CA PRO A 192 -3.13 9.60 -7.63
C PRO A 192 -1.90 8.98 -8.30
N ALA A 193 -2.07 7.80 -8.87
CA ALA A 193 -1.00 7.07 -9.51
C ALA A 193 -1.50 6.26 -10.72
N CYS A 194 -0.56 5.78 -11.51
CA CYS A 194 -0.79 4.79 -12.56
C CYS A 194 0.25 3.68 -12.40
N THR A 195 -0.24 2.45 -12.31
CA THR A 195 0.56 1.23 -12.13
C THR A 195 0.54 0.32 -13.37
N GLU A 196 -0.25 0.70 -14.38
CA GLU A 196 -0.41 0.04 -15.67
C GLU A 196 0.44 0.67 -16.77
N PRO A 197 0.91 -0.10 -17.77
CA PRO A 197 1.49 0.48 -18.98
C PRO A 197 0.42 1.09 -19.89
N GLY A 198 0.77 2.17 -20.59
CA GLY A 198 -0.02 2.68 -21.70
C GLY A 198 0.28 1.96 -23.02
N ALA A 199 -0.75 1.65 -23.80
CA ALA A 199 -0.60 1.02 -25.12
C ALA A 199 0.20 1.86 -26.14
N GLN A 200 0.46 3.14 -25.88
CA GLN A 200 1.38 3.96 -26.67
C GLN A 200 2.81 3.37 -26.76
N TYR A 201 3.16 2.45 -25.85
CA TYR A 201 4.43 1.75 -25.83
C TYR A 201 4.37 0.31 -26.40
N SER A 202 3.20 -0.17 -26.82
CA SER A 202 3.03 -1.54 -27.33
C SER A 202 3.46 -1.67 -28.79
N GLN A 203 4.15 -2.77 -29.13
CA GLN A 203 4.43 -3.12 -30.53
C GLN A 203 3.14 -3.27 -31.35
N ARG A 204 2.05 -3.73 -30.73
CA ARG A 204 0.73 -3.89 -31.36
C ARG A 204 0.15 -2.55 -31.86
N ALA A 205 0.54 -1.43 -31.24
CA ALA A 205 0.16 -0.08 -31.67
C ALA A 205 1.06 0.50 -32.79
N LYS A 206 2.12 -0.19 -33.22
CA LYS A 206 3.01 0.31 -34.27
C LYS A 206 2.24 0.48 -35.58
N PRO A 207 2.37 1.62 -36.30
CA PRO A 207 1.81 1.78 -37.64
C PRO A 207 2.37 0.76 -38.63
N VAL A 208 1.55 0.33 -39.60
CA VAL A 208 1.97 -0.53 -40.72
C VAL A 208 1.82 0.19 -42.06
N ALA A 209 2.59 -0.22 -43.07
CA ALA A 209 2.68 0.46 -44.37
C ALA A 209 1.35 0.51 -45.13
N SER A 210 0.49 -0.48 -44.96
CA SER A 210 -0.86 -0.56 -45.56
C SER A 210 -1.86 0.43 -44.96
N GLY A 211 -1.46 1.25 -43.99
CA GLY A 211 -2.37 1.97 -43.11
C GLY A 211 -2.88 1.07 -41.97
N GLY A 212 -3.15 1.68 -40.82
CA GLY A 212 -3.58 0.98 -39.61
C GLY A 212 -2.45 0.69 -38.63
N ARG A 213 -2.58 -0.43 -37.90
CA ARG A 213 -1.71 -0.84 -36.79
C ARG A 213 -1.33 -2.30 -36.96
N VAL A 214 -0.25 -2.73 -36.29
CA VAL A 214 0.12 -4.16 -36.20
C VAL A 214 -1.08 -4.99 -35.70
N ASP A 215 -1.82 -4.46 -34.72
CA ASP A 215 -3.07 -5.03 -34.26
C ASP A 215 -4.23 -4.02 -34.44
N PRO A 216 -5.28 -4.34 -35.22
CA PRO A 216 -6.42 -3.45 -35.45
C PRO A 216 -7.10 -2.93 -34.18
N ARG A 217 -7.05 -3.68 -33.06
CA ARG A 217 -7.61 -3.24 -31.76
C ARG A 217 -6.98 -1.93 -31.27
N TYR A 218 -5.76 -1.63 -31.71
CA TYR A 218 -4.99 -0.45 -31.29
C TYR A 218 -5.18 0.76 -32.21
N ALA A 219 -6.16 0.76 -33.12
CA ALA A 219 -6.36 1.82 -34.11
C ALA A 219 -6.37 3.24 -33.51
N GLY A 220 -7.00 3.41 -32.33
CA GLY A 220 -7.13 4.68 -31.63
C GLY A 220 -5.92 5.11 -30.79
N VAL A 221 -4.85 4.31 -30.74
CA VAL A 221 -3.68 4.56 -29.88
C VAL A 221 -2.67 5.50 -30.54
N THR A 222 -2.17 6.48 -29.79
CA THR A 222 -1.07 7.35 -30.22
C THR A 222 0.27 6.67 -29.92
N PHE A 223 0.79 5.87 -30.85
CA PHE A 223 2.07 5.19 -30.72
C PHE A 223 3.26 6.13 -30.47
N LYS A 224 4.20 5.71 -29.61
CA LYS A 224 5.41 6.46 -29.26
C LYS A 224 6.67 5.69 -29.61
N LYS A 225 6.85 4.52 -29.01
CA LYS A 225 7.99 3.61 -29.21
C LYS A 225 7.57 2.22 -28.75
N ILE A 226 8.42 1.21 -28.98
CA ILE A 226 8.16 -0.13 -28.46
C ILE A 226 8.91 -0.29 -27.14
N GLU A 227 8.19 -0.78 -26.13
CA GLU A 227 8.71 -1.30 -24.87
C GLU A 227 8.04 -2.65 -24.61
N GLY A 228 8.76 -3.60 -24.04
CA GLY A 228 8.22 -4.93 -23.75
C GLY A 228 9.23 -6.04 -23.94
N ALA A 229 8.76 -7.27 -23.77
CA ALA A 229 9.51 -8.49 -24.02
C ALA A 229 8.57 -9.50 -24.68
N ASP A 230 9.03 -10.21 -25.70
CA ASP A 230 8.29 -11.32 -26.31
C ASP A 230 8.49 -12.55 -25.41
N VAL A 231 7.51 -12.82 -24.54
CA VAL A 231 7.63 -13.91 -23.55
C VAL A 231 6.99 -15.21 -24.01
N ASN A 232 6.13 -15.16 -25.02
CA ASN A 232 5.42 -16.32 -25.57
C ASN A 232 6.02 -16.82 -26.90
N GLY A 233 6.98 -16.10 -27.48
CA GLY A 233 7.69 -16.46 -28.71
C GLY A 233 6.91 -16.20 -30.00
N ASP A 234 5.90 -15.31 -29.98
CA ASP A 234 5.06 -15.02 -31.14
C ASP A 234 5.63 -13.91 -32.07
N GLY A 235 6.78 -13.32 -31.71
CA GLY A 235 7.43 -12.25 -32.45
C GLY A 235 6.89 -10.85 -32.15
N ILE A 236 5.96 -10.71 -31.20
CA ILE A 236 5.42 -9.45 -30.71
C ILE A 236 5.92 -9.20 -29.29
N LEU A 237 6.53 -8.04 -29.06
CA LEU A 237 6.93 -7.64 -27.71
C LEU A 237 5.69 -7.34 -26.85
N ASP A 238 5.54 -8.07 -25.74
CA ASP A 238 4.43 -7.97 -24.82
C ASP A 238 4.61 -6.82 -23.82
N ALA A 239 3.56 -6.00 -23.71
CA ALA A 239 3.49 -4.98 -22.65
C ALA A 239 3.53 -5.67 -21.28
N GLY A 240 4.19 -5.03 -20.32
CA GLY A 240 4.35 -5.60 -18.98
C GLY A 240 3.92 -4.64 -17.88
N ARG A 241 3.25 -5.17 -16.86
CA ARG A 241 3.00 -4.46 -15.59
C ARG A 241 3.69 -5.18 -14.43
N LEU A 242 4.08 -4.44 -13.40
CA LEU A 242 4.66 -5.04 -12.19
C LEU A 242 3.62 -5.95 -11.52
N ARG A 243 3.97 -7.18 -11.18
CA ARG A 243 3.03 -8.08 -10.47
C ARG A 243 2.78 -7.56 -9.05
N ALA A 244 1.55 -7.68 -8.55
CA ALA A 244 1.26 -7.40 -7.15
C ALA A 244 2.15 -8.22 -6.21
N GLY A 245 2.58 -7.60 -5.11
CA GLY A 245 3.56 -8.18 -4.20
C GLY A 245 4.33 -7.13 -3.41
N THR A 246 5.35 -7.58 -2.69
CA THR A 246 6.23 -6.70 -1.93
C THR A 246 7.60 -6.60 -2.58
N TYR A 247 8.07 -5.37 -2.76
CA TYR A 247 9.36 -5.05 -3.34
C TYR A 247 10.13 -4.15 -2.39
N LEU A 248 11.46 -4.26 -2.39
CA LEU A 248 12.33 -3.29 -1.74
C LEU A 248 12.81 -2.31 -2.81
N PHE A 249 12.50 -1.03 -2.62
CA PHE A 249 12.91 0.03 -3.53
C PHE A 249 13.96 0.90 -2.85
N ALA A 250 14.92 1.38 -3.65
CA ALA A 250 15.90 2.38 -3.27
C ALA A 250 15.86 3.55 -4.25
N GLU A 251 16.33 4.71 -3.81
CA GLU A 251 16.55 5.87 -4.66
C GLU A 251 17.49 5.47 -5.80
N LYS A 252 17.07 5.79 -7.02
CA LYS A 252 17.82 5.49 -8.23
C LYS A 252 18.89 6.56 -8.44
N ASP A 253 20.14 6.11 -8.55
CA ASP A 253 21.26 6.99 -8.91
C ASP A 253 21.01 7.66 -10.27
N GLY A 254 21.26 8.97 -10.31
CA GLY A 254 20.99 9.84 -11.47
C GLY A 254 19.51 10.15 -11.69
N GLY A 255 18.60 9.60 -10.89
CA GLY A 255 17.16 9.78 -11.05
C GLY A 255 16.61 9.13 -12.34
N TYR A 256 15.42 9.58 -12.75
CA TYR A 256 14.80 9.21 -14.02
C TYR A 256 13.92 10.35 -14.52
N MET A 257 13.98 10.65 -15.82
CA MET A 257 13.30 11.79 -16.45
C MET A 257 13.55 13.09 -15.67
N ASP A 258 14.82 13.44 -15.41
CA ASP A 258 15.24 14.67 -14.71
C ASP A 258 14.63 14.90 -13.31
N ALA A 259 14.20 13.83 -12.65
CA ALA A 259 13.66 13.88 -11.30
C ALA A 259 14.20 12.71 -10.45
N ARG A 260 14.13 12.86 -9.13
CA ARG A 260 14.34 11.75 -8.19
C ARG A 260 13.39 10.61 -8.57
N ALA A 261 13.86 9.37 -8.52
CA ALA A 261 13.07 8.19 -8.84
C ALA A 261 13.54 7.03 -7.97
N PHE A 262 12.78 5.94 -7.97
CA PHE A 262 13.10 4.76 -7.16
C PHE A 262 13.10 3.50 -8.01
N GLN A 263 14.06 2.63 -7.74
CA GLN A 263 14.31 1.38 -8.45
C GLN A 263 14.26 0.22 -7.47
N SER A 264 13.77 -0.94 -7.92
CA SER A 264 13.80 -2.13 -7.08
C SER A 264 15.24 -2.64 -6.90
N LEU A 265 15.55 -3.09 -5.69
CA LEU A 265 16.85 -3.70 -5.35
C LEU A 265 16.97 -5.17 -5.81
N SER A 266 15.89 -5.76 -6.31
CA SER A 266 15.83 -7.14 -6.77
C SER A 266 15.09 -7.24 -8.09
N ALA A 267 15.33 -8.32 -8.84
CA ALA A 267 14.56 -8.61 -10.04
C ALA A 267 13.05 -8.62 -9.73
N GLN A 268 12.31 -7.93 -10.59
CA GLN A 268 10.88 -7.75 -10.52
C GLN A 268 10.19 -8.84 -11.35
N VAL A 269 9.03 -9.28 -10.86
CA VAL A 269 8.14 -10.16 -11.61
C VAL A 269 7.14 -9.30 -12.35
N ALA A 270 6.98 -9.50 -13.65
CA ALA A 270 5.99 -8.82 -14.46
C ALA A 270 4.87 -9.77 -14.89
N GLU A 271 3.67 -9.20 -15.06
CA GLU A 271 2.59 -9.81 -15.83
C GLU A 271 2.61 -9.22 -17.23
N ARG A 272 2.43 -10.06 -18.25
CA ARG A 272 2.56 -9.72 -19.66
C ARG A 272 1.22 -9.88 -20.39
N ASP A 273 0.85 -8.88 -21.19
CA ASP A 273 -0.34 -8.88 -22.06
C ASP A 273 -0.03 -9.66 -23.35
N THR A 274 0.10 -10.97 -23.20
CA THR A 274 0.54 -11.90 -24.26
C THR A 274 -0.52 -12.12 -25.33
N ASN A 275 -1.81 -11.93 -25.01
CA ASN A 275 -2.88 -12.02 -25.99
C ASN A 275 -3.18 -10.64 -26.65
N GLY A 276 -2.59 -9.56 -26.13
CA GLY A 276 -2.72 -8.20 -26.66
C GLY A 276 -4.11 -7.58 -26.51
N ASP A 277 -4.94 -8.07 -25.59
CA ASP A 277 -6.28 -7.53 -25.35
C ASP A 277 -6.28 -6.25 -24.49
N GLY A 278 -5.09 -5.84 -24.03
CA GLY A 278 -4.90 -4.66 -23.21
C GLY A 278 -5.33 -4.88 -21.76
N ARG A 279 -5.47 -6.12 -21.30
CA ARG A 279 -5.67 -6.53 -19.91
C ARG A 279 -4.57 -7.51 -19.52
N PHE A 280 -4.45 -7.76 -18.22
CA PHE A 280 -3.47 -8.68 -17.66
C PHE A 280 -4.20 -9.66 -16.78
N ASN A 281 -4.59 -10.80 -17.34
CA ASN A 281 -5.51 -11.71 -16.67
C ASN A 281 -5.20 -13.19 -16.97
N ALA A 282 -6.04 -14.09 -16.46
CA ALA A 282 -5.82 -15.52 -16.61
C ALA A 282 -5.81 -16.02 -18.06
N SER A 283 -6.40 -15.25 -18.98
CA SER A 283 -6.49 -15.56 -20.42
C SER A 283 -5.18 -15.33 -21.17
N ASP A 284 -4.19 -14.68 -20.56
CA ASP A 284 -2.86 -14.50 -21.12
C ASP A 284 -2.01 -15.77 -20.94
N PRO A 285 -1.64 -16.50 -22.02
CA PRO A 285 -0.77 -17.67 -21.93
C PRO A 285 0.66 -17.27 -21.56
N ASN A 286 1.30 -18.02 -20.66
CA ASN A 286 2.71 -17.78 -20.25
C ASN A 286 2.99 -16.35 -19.74
N ARG A 287 1.98 -15.65 -19.23
CA ARG A 287 2.05 -14.22 -18.87
C ARG A 287 3.03 -13.83 -17.77
N ILE A 288 3.52 -14.79 -16.98
CA ILE A 288 4.33 -14.50 -15.79
C ILE A 288 5.80 -14.48 -16.19
N ASP A 289 6.33 -13.27 -16.31
CA ASP A 289 7.75 -13.03 -16.52
C ASP A 289 8.46 -12.88 -15.17
N LEU A 290 9.16 -13.94 -14.76
CA LEU A 290 9.80 -14.00 -13.44
C LEU A 290 11.03 -13.10 -13.29
N LYS A 291 11.70 -12.72 -14.39
CA LYS A 291 13.01 -12.04 -14.33
C LYS A 291 13.27 -11.06 -15.48
N GLY A 292 12.58 -11.16 -16.61
CA GLY A 292 12.82 -10.37 -17.82
C GLY A 292 12.54 -8.88 -17.65
N ALA A 293 11.71 -8.48 -16.68
CA ALA A 293 11.57 -7.08 -16.28
C ALA A 293 12.81 -6.53 -15.56
N GLY A 294 13.70 -7.39 -15.05
CA GLY A 294 14.89 -6.99 -14.30
C GLY A 294 14.50 -6.04 -13.16
N THR A 295 15.11 -4.86 -13.12
CA THR A 295 14.79 -3.80 -12.14
C THR A 295 14.22 -2.54 -12.82
N SER A 296 13.66 -2.67 -14.02
CA SER A 296 13.36 -1.55 -14.92
C SER A 296 12.03 -0.83 -14.64
N MET A 297 11.16 -1.40 -13.81
CA MET A 297 9.86 -0.80 -13.47
C MET A 297 10.00 0.11 -12.26
N TYR A 298 10.33 1.38 -12.51
CA TYR A 298 10.62 2.38 -11.47
C TYR A 298 9.36 2.98 -10.84
N ILE A 299 9.52 3.65 -9.69
CA ILE A 299 8.56 4.66 -9.20
C ILE A 299 9.09 6.05 -9.61
N HIS A 300 8.38 6.77 -10.47
CA HIS A 300 8.84 8.07 -10.99
C HIS A 300 7.70 9.04 -11.31
N ARG A 301 8.04 10.26 -11.72
CA ARG A 301 7.04 11.22 -12.22
C ARG A 301 6.45 10.76 -13.54
N GLY A 302 5.14 10.82 -13.68
CA GLY A 302 4.48 10.73 -14.99
C GLY A 302 4.23 12.13 -15.57
N GLY A 303 3.39 12.24 -16.60
CA GLY A 303 2.95 13.55 -17.11
C GLY A 303 1.97 14.25 -16.16
N ILE A 304 1.71 15.54 -16.38
CA ILE A 304 0.71 16.28 -15.60
C ILE A 304 -0.68 15.66 -15.74
N GLN A 305 -1.45 15.64 -14.65
CA GLN A 305 -2.77 15.01 -14.63
C GLN A 305 -3.74 15.61 -15.67
N ALA A 306 -3.65 16.92 -15.92
CA ALA A 306 -4.48 17.63 -16.91
C ALA A 306 -4.27 17.11 -18.35
N ASN A 307 -3.03 16.73 -18.70
CA ASN A 307 -2.70 16.18 -20.02
C ASN A 307 -3.02 14.69 -20.13
N ARG A 308 -3.37 14.05 -19.01
CA ARG A 308 -3.74 12.64 -18.89
C ARG A 308 -2.75 11.70 -19.60
N ASN A 309 -1.45 11.96 -19.54
CA ASN A 309 -0.45 11.01 -20.03
C ASN A 309 0.40 10.55 -18.86
N THR A 310 0.38 9.26 -18.58
CA THR A 310 1.07 8.65 -17.43
C THR A 310 2.54 8.45 -17.72
N TRP A 311 2.93 8.34 -19.00
CA TRP A 311 4.26 7.95 -19.44
C TRP A 311 4.75 6.62 -18.85
N SER A 312 3.82 5.76 -18.42
CA SER A 312 4.16 4.43 -17.91
C SER A 312 4.27 3.41 -19.05
N ALA A 313 5.42 2.73 -19.11
CA ALA A 313 5.62 1.50 -19.88
C ALA A 313 5.68 0.26 -18.96
N GLY A 314 5.05 0.35 -17.77
CA GLY A 314 5.09 -0.67 -16.71
C GLY A 314 5.64 -0.15 -15.38
N CYS A 315 6.10 1.09 -15.38
CA CYS A 315 6.51 1.82 -14.18
C CYS A 315 5.30 2.25 -13.32
N GLN A 316 5.61 2.64 -12.09
CA GLN A 316 4.66 3.21 -11.15
C GLN A 316 4.80 4.73 -11.20
N THR A 317 3.78 5.41 -11.71
CA THR A 317 3.88 6.85 -12.00
C THR A 317 2.94 7.66 -11.13
N VAL A 318 3.43 8.79 -10.61
CA VAL A 318 2.63 9.80 -9.91
C VAL A 318 2.63 11.07 -10.78
N PRO A 319 1.50 11.77 -10.97
CA PRO A 319 1.44 12.96 -11.82
C PRO A 319 2.48 14.01 -11.44
N ASP A 320 3.13 14.63 -12.44
CA ASP A 320 4.20 15.61 -12.21
C ASP A 320 3.79 16.75 -11.26
N ASN A 321 2.57 17.28 -11.41
CA ASN A 321 2.01 18.33 -10.55
C ASN A 321 1.73 17.87 -9.10
N ARG A 322 1.88 16.58 -8.79
CA ARG A 322 1.77 16.00 -7.44
C ARG A 322 3.08 15.39 -6.96
N TYR A 323 4.06 15.22 -7.86
CA TYR A 323 5.28 14.47 -7.59
C TYR A 323 6.17 15.12 -6.53
N GLY A 324 6.28 16.46 -6.52
CA GLY A 324 7.01 17.18 -5.48
C GLY A 324 6.44 16.93 -4.08
N ALA A 325 5.12 16.89 -3.94
CA ALA A 325 4.45 16.59 -2.66
C ALA A 325 4.62 15.12 -2.26
N PHE A 326 4.66 14.20 -3.23
CA PHE A 326 5.02 12.79 -2.99
C PHE A 326 6.44 12.68 -2.44
N LEU A 327 7.44 13.26 -3.10
CA LEU A 327 8.83 13.26 -2.63
C LEU A 327 8.98 13.92 -1.25
N ALA A 328 8.25 15.01 -0.99
CA ALA A 328 8.25 15.68 0.32
C ALA A 328 7.72 14.77 1.44
N SER A 329 6.73 13.92 1.15
CA SER A 329 6.21 12.94 2.13
C SER A 329 7.20 11.81 2.47
N LEU A 330 8.16 11.53 1.58
CA LEU A 330 9.27 10.60 1.85
C LEU A 330 10.41 11.26 2.63
N GLY A 331 10.55 12.59 2.52
CA GLY A 331 11.65 13.33 3.12
C GLY A 331 13.01 12.84 2.61
N ARG A 332 13.89 12.47 3.55
CA ARG A 332 15.25 11.98 3.27
C ARG A 332 15.33 10.46 3.14
N ILE A 333 14.20 9.75 3.26
CA ILE A 333 14.19 8.28 3.13
C ILE A 333 14.57 7.92 1.70
N LYS A 334 15.58 7.06 1.59
CA LYS A 334 16.10 6.57 0.31
C LYS A 334 15.72 5.12 0.02
N THR A 335 15.26 4.38 1.02
CA THR A 335 14.93 2.96 0.89
C THR A 335 13.64 2.68 1.65
N PHE A 336 12.71 1.96 1.03
CA PHE A 336 11.42 1.61 1.63
C PHE A 336 10.86 0.32 1.02
N HIS A 337 9.99 -0.33 1.78
CA HIS A 337 9.14 -1.38 1.23
C HIS A 337 8.01 -0.76 0.41
N TYR A 338 7.80 -1.31 -0.79
CA TYR A 338 6.66 -1.02 -1.64
C TYR A 338 5.75 -2.26 -1.69
N VAL A 339 4.50 -2.12 -1.26
CA VAL A 339 3.50 -3.19 -1.28
C VAL A 339 2.45 -2.84 -2.33
N LEU A 340 2.50 -3.51 -3.48
CA LEU A 340 1.52 -3.36 -4.57
C LEU A 340 0.40 -4.38 -4.40
N ILE A 341 -0.84 -3.90 -4.43
CA ILE A 341 -2.05 -4.69 -4.17
C ILE A 341 -3.04 -4.48 -5.30
N ASP A 342 -3.54 -5.59 -5.85
CA ASP A 342 -4.63 -5.60 -6.83
C ASP A 342 -5.98 -5.49 -6.15
N GLY A 343 -6.78 -4.53 -6.58
CA GLY A 343 -8.19 -4.46 -6.27
C GLY A 343 -9.05 -5.40 -7.10
N ASP A 344 -10.26 -5.64 -6.61
CA ASP A 344 -11.37 -6.08 -7.44
C ASP A 344 -11.99 -4.92 -8.25
#